data_AF-A0A3M1CNU6-F1
#
_entry.id   AF-A0A3M1CNU6-F1
#
_cell.length_a   1.000
_cell.length_b   1.000
_cell.length_c   1.000
_cell.angle_alpha   90.00
_cell.angle_beta   90.00
_cell.angle_gamma   90.00
#
_symmetry.space_group_name_H-M   'P 1'
#
loop_
_entity.id
_entity.type
_entity.pdbx_description
1 polymer ?
#
loop_
_entity_poly.entity_id
_entity_poly.type
_entity_poly.pdbx_seq_one_letter_code
_entity_poly.pdbx_strand_id
1 'polypeptide(L)' 'LHAWRLRFPQPTTGAPVEVTAPIPADLVDLVAEGGYSADAPPPVGSPPA' A
#
# COMPACT_ATOMS: atom_id res chain seq x y z
N LEU A 1 -0.12 -11.11 4.16
CA LEU A 1 -0.23 -9.75 4.76
C LEU A 1 1.00 -8.96 4.32
N HIS A 2 0.82 -7.82 3.63
CA HIS A 2 1.94 -6.99 3.15
C HIS A 2 1.63 -5.50 3.41
N ALA A 3 2.50 -4.84 4.19
CA ALA A 3 2.40 -3.42 4.46
C ALA A 3 2.97 -2.61 3.29
N TRP A 4 2.12 -2.34 2.30
CA TRP A 4 2.53 -1.69 1.04
C TRP A 4 2.69 -0.17 1.14
N ARG A 5 2.15 0.47 2.19
CA ARG A 5 2.23 1.91 2.40
C ARG A 5 2.44 2.28 3.86
N LEU A 6 3.42 3.15 4.11
CA LEU A 6 3.71 3.74 5.41
C LEU A 6 3.65 5.27 5.32
N ARG A 7 3.03 5.91 6.32
CA ARG A 7 2.99 7.36 6.48
C ARG A 7 3.40 7.72 7.89
N PHE A 8 4.41 8.57 8.03
CA PHE A 8 4.97 8.95 9.33
C PHE A 8 5.76 10.26 9.22
N PRO A 9 5.95 11.00 10.34
CA PRO A 9 6.86 12.13 10.37
C PRO A 9 8.32 11.65 10.37
N GLN A 10 9.18 12.29 9.58
CA GLN A 10 10.60 11.96 9.51
C GLN A 10 11.27 12.21 10.88
N PRO A 11 12.08 11.27 11.41
CA PRO A 11 12.52 11.31 12.81
C PRO A 11 13.37 12.52 13.23
N THR A 12 14.10 13.13 12.30
CA THR A 12 15.02 14.24 12.55
C THR A 12 14.48 15.61 12.12
N THR A 13 13.54 15.67 11.19
CA THR A 13 13.00 16.92 10.63
C THR A 13 11.51 17.11 10.89
N GLY A 14 10.79 16.05 11.29
CA GLY A 14 9.34 16.06 11.43
C GLY A 14 8.57 16.17 10.12
N ALA A 15 9.26 16.26 8.98
CA ALA A 15 8.61 16.41 7.68
C ALA A 15 7.75 15.17 7.36
N PRO A 16 6.56 15.34 6.76
CA PRO A 16 5.72 14.20 6.40
C PRO A 16 6.41 13.35 5.33
N VAL A 17 6.47 12.04 5.56
CA VAL A 17 7.03 11.07 4.62
C VAL A 17 6.00 9.99 4.32
N GLU A 18 5.93 9.63 3.04
CA GLU A 18 5.18 8.49 2.54
C GLU A 18 6.13 7.55 1.80
N VAL A 19 6.10 6.27 2.18
CA VAL A 19 6.88 5.22 1.52
C VAL A 19 5.91 4.17 1.00
N THR A 20 6.08 3.80 -0.26
CA THR A 20 5.36 2.69 -0.90
C THR A 20 6.31 1.55 -1.23
N ALA A 21 5.81 0.32 -1.10
CA ALA A 21 6.48 -0.89 -1.53
C ALA A 21 5.64 -1.58 -2.61
N PRO A 22 6.26 -2.11 -3.68
CA PRO A 22 5.55 -2.88 -4.69
C PRO A 22 5.00 -4.18 -4.10
N ILE A 23 3.92 -4.70 -4.67
CA ILE A 23 3.36 -5.98 -4.26
C ILE A 23 4.41 -7.09 -4.53
N PRO A 24 4.76 -7.90 -3.51
CA PRO A 24 5.65 -9.04 -3.64
C PRO A 24 5.16 -10.07 -4.67
N ALA A 25 6.08 -10.71 -5.39
CA ALA A 25 5.77 -11.63 -6.50
C ALA A 25 4.86 -12.80 -6.09
N ASP A 26 5.05 -13.35 -4.89
CA ASP A 26 4.20 -14.40 -4.31
C ASP A 26 2.76 -13.96 -4.10
N LEU A 27 2.53 -12.66 -3.91
CA LEU A 27 1.20 -12.08 -3.80
C LEU A 27 0.64 -11.63 -5.16
N VAL A 28 1.47 -11.35 -6.17
CA VAL A 28 1.00 -10.97 -7.51
C VAL A 28 0.17 -12.08 -8.12
N ASP A 29 0.66 -13.32 -8.07
CA ASP A 29 -0.04 -14.48 -8.63
C ASP A 29 -1.38 -14.72 -7.91
N LEU A 30 -1.38 -14.63 -6.57
CA LEU A 30 -2.58 -14.78 -5.74
C LEU A 30 -3.65 -13.71 -6.06
N VAL A 31 -3.23 -12.47 -6.27
CA VAL A 31 -4.13 -11.34 -6.57
C VAL A 31 -4.70 -11.47 -7.99
N ALA A 32 -3.89 -11.95 -8.95
CA ALA A 32 -4.32 -12.24 -10.32
C ALA A 32 -5.37 -13.36 -10.38
N GLU A 33 -5.20 -14.44 -9.61
CA GLU A 33 -6.20 -15.52 -9.49
C GLU A 33 -7.55 -15.02 -8.96
N GLY A 34 -7.53 -14.01 -8.09
CA GLY A 34 -8.73 -13.36 -7.57
C GLY A 34 -9.37 -12.34 -8.53
N GLY A 35 -8.81 -12.12 -9.72
CA GLY A 35 -9.29 -11.13 -10.69
C GLY A 35 -9.00 -9.67 -10.31
N TYR A 36 -8.04 -9.44 -9.41
CA TYR A 36 -7.61 -8.11 -8.99
C TYR A 36 -6.33 -7.69 -9.72
N SER A 37 -6.12 -6.38 -9.90
CA SER A 37 -4.89 -5.84 -10.49
C SER A 37 -3.88 -5.46 -9.42
N ALA A 38 -2.63 -5.91 -9.59
CA ALA A 38 -1.52 -5.58 -8.69
C ALA A 38 -1.02 -4.12 -8.80
N ASP A 39 -1.38 -3.42 -9.88
CA ASP A 39 -1.03 -2.02 -10.12
C ASP A 39 -2.09 -1.02 -9.63
N ALA A 40 -3.25 -1.51 -9.19
CA ALA A 40 -4.30 -0.63 -8.71
C ALA A 40 -3.99 -0.16 -7.28
N PRO A 41 -3.95 1.16 -7.00
CA PRO A 41 -3.97 1.61 -5.62
C PRO A 41 -5.23 1.04 -4.95
N PRO A 42 -5.13 0.46 -3.74
CA PRO A 42 -6.27 -0.17 -3.12
C PRO A 42 -7.39 0.85 -2.93
N PRO A 43 -8.67 0.42 -2.99
CA PRO A 43 -9.79 1.30 -2.76
C PRO A 43 -9.63 1.91 -1.37
N VAL A 44 -9.42 3.22 -1.31
CA VAL A 44 -9.45 3.96 -0.05
C VAL A 44 -10.86 3.80 0.50
N GLY A 45 -10.99 3.06 1.60
CA GLY A 45 -12.22 3.08 2.38
C GLY A 45 -12.49 4.53 2.75
N SER A 46 -13.61 5.08 2.28
CA SER A 46 -14.06 6.41 2.71
C SER A 46 -14.06 6.44 4.24
N PRO A 47 -13.51 7.49 4.88
CA PRO A 47 -13.69 7.65 6.32
C PRO A 47 -15.20 7.71 6.62
N PRO A 48 -15.68 7.14 7.74
CA PRO A 48 -17.04 7.40 8.18
C PRO A 48 -17.21 8.92 8.40
N ALA A 49 -18.35 9.44 7.93
CA ALA A 49 -18.73 10.85 8.03
C ALA A 49 -18.86 11.34 9.49
#